data_AF-A0A9D7ZPS8-F1
#
_entry.id   AF-A0A9D7ZPS8-F1
#
_cell.length_a   1.000
_cell.length_b   1.000
_cell.length_c   1.000
_cell.angle_alpha   90.00
_cell.angle_beta   90.00
_cell.angle_gamma   90.00
#
_symmetry.space_group_name_H-M   'P 1'
#
loop_
_entity.id
_entity.type
_entity.pdbx_description
1 polymer ?
#
loop_
_entity_poly.entity_id
_entity_poly.type
_entity_poly.pdbx_seq_one_letter_code
_entity_poly.pdbx_strand_id
1 'polypeptide(L)' 'SENEKINMKSLNFDTNDGVFEGEIMLYVYDKSHLEKLIKKLRNINGIEKVVRIE' A
#
# COMPACT_ATOMS: atom_id res chain seq x y z
N SER A 1 -0.66 -18.73 -11.49
CA SER A 1 -0.31 -17.30 -11.48
C SER A 1 -1.52 -16.54 -10.95
N GLU A 2 -1.75 -16.59 -9.64
CA GLU A 2 -2.92 -15.97 -9.03
C GLU A 2 -2.64 -14.49 -8.79
N ASN A 3 -3.36 -13.63 -9.49
CA ASN A 3 -3.44 -12.22 -9.17
C ASN A 3 -4.02 -12.10 -7.75
N GLU A 4 -3.27 -11.52 -6.82
CA GLU A 4 -3.76 -11.28 -5.46
C GLU A 4 -4.96 -10.33 -5.54
N LYS A 5 -6.14 -10.84 -5.19
CA LYS A 5 -7.38 -10.06 -5.15
C LYS A 5 -7.38 -9.25 -3.87
N ILE A 6 -6.98 -7.98 -3.97
CA ILE A 6 -7.04 -7.03 -2.86
C ILE A 6 -8.38 -6.31 -2.89
N ASN A 7 -9.08 -6.28 -1.75
CA ASN A 7 -10.32 -5.54 -1.61
C ASN A 7 -10.03 -4.14 -1.05
N MET A 8 -9.98 -3.15 -1.94
CA MET A 8 -9.67 -1.76 -1.61
C MET A 8 -10.92 -1.05 -1.06
N LYS A 9 -10.75 -0.31 0.03
CA LYS A 9 -11.76 0.59 0.59
C LYS A 9 -11.60 2.02 0.05
N SER A 10 -10.37 2.54 0.07
CA SER A 10 -10.05 3.84 -0.52
C SER A 10 -8.57 3.92 -0.89
N LEU A 11 -8.28 4.80 -1.83
CA LEU A 11 -6.95 5.13 -2.29
C LEU A 11 -6.88 6.64 -2.48
N ASN A 12 -6.00 7.29 -1.73
CA ASN A 12 -5.76 8.72 -1.91
C ASN A 12 -4.27 8.97 -2.04
N PHE A 13 -3.90 9.84 -2.97
CA PHE A 13 -2.54 10.31 -3.14
C PHE A 13 -2.55 11.82 -3.29
N ASP A 14 -1.60 12.45 -2.63
CA ASP A 14 -1.32 13.87 -2.77
C ASP A 14 0.16 14.08 -3.07
N THR A 15 0.49 15.23 -3.61
CA THR A 15 1.87 15.61 -3.93
C THR A 15 2.14 16.97 -3.34
N ASN A 16 3.14 17.05 -2.48
CA ASN A 16 3.61 18.30 -1.93
C ASN A 16 5.10 18.45 -2.20
N ASP A 17 5.50 19.55 -2.84
CA ASP A 17 6.89 19.86 -3.18
C ASP A 17 7.68 18.70 -3.85
N GLY A 18 7.00 17.95 -4.72
CA GLY A 18 7.61 16.83 -5.46
C GLY A 18 7.71 15.52 -4.67
N VAL A 19 7.26 15.49 -3.41
CA VAL A 19 7.11 14.28 -2.62
C VAL A 19 5.68 13.77 -2.76
N PHE A 20 5.54 12.51 -3.17
CA PHE A 20 4.26 11.83 -3.23
C PHE A 20 3.97 11.15 -1.90
N GLU A 21 2.81 11.43 -1.32
CA GLU A 21 2.31 10.75 -0.14
C GLU A 21 0.94 10.15 -0.45
N GLY A 22 0.65 8.97 0.10
CA GLY A 22 -0.62 8.34 -0.14
C GLY A 22 -1.06 7.41 0.97
N GLU A 23 -2.37 7.26 1.06
CA GLU A 23 -3.04 6.39 2.00
C GLU A 23 -3.86 5.35 1.24
N ILE A 24 -3.64 4.08 1.59
CA ILE A 24 -4.37 2.94 1.04
C ILE A 24 -5.13 2.29 2.18
N MET A 25 -6.46 2.37 2.12
CA MET A 25 -7.34 1.63 3.02
C MET A 25 -7.85 0.40 2.30
N LEU A 26 -7.72 -0.77 2.92
CA LEU A 26 -8.17 -2.04 2.35
C LEU A 26 -8.79 -2.94 3.42
N TYR A 27 -9.67 -3.83 2.98
CA TYR A 27 -10.19 -4.92 3.81
C TYR A 27 -9.23 -6.10 3.74
N VAL A 28 -8.77 -6.56 4.91
CA VAL A 28 -7.86 -7.69 5.03
C VAL A 28 -8.59 -8.85 5.70
N TYR A 29 -8.59 -10.01 5.05
CA TYR A 29 -9.09 -11.25 5.64
C TYR A 29 -8.03 -11.92 6.52
N ASP A 30 -6.76 -11.78 6.14
CA ASP A 30 -5.62 -12.30 6.88
C ASP A 30 -4.45 -11.28 6.87
N LYS A 31 -3.59 -11.38 7.90
CA LYS A 31 -2.41 -10.51 8.02
C LYS A 31 -1.39 -10.76 6.90
N SER A 32 -1.34 -11.97 6.34
CA SER A 32 -0.33 -12.34 5.34
C SER A 32 -0.47 -11.53 4.05
N HIS A 33 -1.70 -11.24 3.61
CA HIS A 33 -1.97 -10.41 2.44
C HIS A 33 -1.53 -8.96 2.65
N LEU A 34 -1.75 -8.41 3.85
CA LEU A 34 -1.28 -7.06 4.19
C LEU A 34 0.25 -6.96 4.11
N GLU A 35 0.95 -7.91 4.72
CA GLU A 35 2.42 -7.94 4.75
C GLU A 35 3.00 -8.10 3.34
N LYS A 36 2.39 -8.93 2.49
CA LYS A 36 2.80 -9.07 1.08
C LYS A 36 2.60 -7.78 0.30
N LEU A 37 1.49 -7.08 0.48
CA LEU A 37 1.24 -5.79 -0.16
C LEU A 37 2.27 -4.75 0.29
N ILE A 38 2.52 -4.63 1.60
CA ILE A 38 3.54 -3.72 2.15
C ILE A 38 4.91 -4.04 1.55
N LYS A 39 5.29 -5.31 1.48
CA LYS A 39 6.56 -5.73 0.88
C LYS A 39 6.65 -5.39 -0.61
N LYS A 40 5.56 -5.55 -1.36
CA LYS A 40 5.49 -5.17 -2.78
C LYS A 40 5.67 -3.66 -2.95
N LEU A 41 4.98 -2.85 -2.15
CA LEU A 41 5.11 -1.39 -2.18
C LEU A 41 6.54 -0.94 -1.85
N ARG A 42 7.16 -1.50 -0.79
CA ARG A 42 8.55 -1.19 -0.43
C ARG A 42 9.58 -1.52 -1.51
N ASN A 43 9.27 -2.43 -2.43
CA ASN A 43 10.17 -2.81 -3.52
C ASN A 43 10.03 -1.90 -4.76
N ILE A 44 9.11 -0.93 -4.76
CA ILE A 44 8.96 0.04 -5.84
C ILE A 44 10.08 1.09 -5.70
N ASN A 45 10.86 1.27 -6.76
CA ASN A 45 11.90 2.29 -6.80
C ASN A 45 11.31 3.68 -6.52
N GLY A 46 11.92 4.42 -5.59
CA GLY A 46 11.45 5.74 -5.18
C GLY A 46 10.48 5.76 -4.00
N ILE A 47 10.01 4.59 -3.52
CA ILE A 47 9.29 4.52 -2.24
C ILE A 47 10.31 4.53 -1.09
N GLU A 48 10.33 5.63 -0.35
CA GLU A 48 11.16 5.82 0.83
C GLU A 48 10.62 5.05 2.05
N LYS A 49 9.29 5.09 2.26
CA LYS A 49 8.66 4.59 3.50
C LYS A 49 7.26 4.04 3.23
N VAL A 50 6.97 2.90 3.87
CA VAL A 50 5.62 2.32 3.94
C VAL A 50 5.34 1.92 5.38
N VAL A 51 4.31 2.52 5.96
CA VAL A 51 3.86 2.26 7.33
C VAL A 51 2.41 1.80 7.34
N ARG A 52 2.08 0.97 8.33
CA ARG A 52 0.70 0.62 8.63
C ARG A 52 0.13 1.68 9.56
N ILE A 53 -1.06 2.17 9.24
CA ILE A 53 -1.85 3.09 10.07
C ILE A 53 -2.74 2.24 10.99
N GLU A 54 -2.90 2.65 12.25
CA GLU A 54 -3.75 2.00 13.26
C GLU A 54 -5.19 2.55 13.28
#